data_AF-A0A972X234-F1
#
_entry.id   AF-A0A972X234-F1
#
_cell.length_a   1.000
_cell.length_b   1.000
_cell.length_c   1.000
_cell.angle_alpha   90.00
_cell.angle_beta   90.00
_cell.angle_gamma   90.00
#
_symmetry.space_group_name_H-M   'P 1'
#
loop_
_entity.id
_entity.type
_entity.pdbx_description
1 polymer ?
#
loop_
_entity_poly.entity_id
_entity_poly.type
_entity_poly.pdbx_seq_one_letter_code
_entity_poly.pdbx_strand_id
1 'polypeptide(L)' 'PALTEERRKEFVKQIKKEGEDAKVAVRNTRRDAMEILKKDSGLSEDELKRQQDEVQKTTDHNVAEVDKLIDAKAKEVMTL' A
#
# COMPACT_ATOMS: atom_id res chain seq x y z
N PRO A 1 -31.56 -4.56 8.73
CA PRO A 1 -31.14 -5.21 10.00
C PRO A 1 -29.70 -4.80 10.32
N ALA A 2 -29.42 -4.40 11.56
CA ALA A 2 -28.05 -4.10 11.98
C ALA A 2 -27.20 -5.39 11.97
N LEU A 3 -25.92 -5.26 11.63
CA LEU A 3 -24.98 -6.38 11.70
C LEU A 3 -24.74 -6.75 13.18
N THR A 4 -24.61 -8.06 13.44
CA THR A 4 -24.13 -8.55 14.73
C THR A 4 -22.66 -8.18 14.94
N GLU A 5 -22.22 -8.11 16.19
CA GLU A 5 -20.82 -7.84 16.53
C GLU A 5 -19.86 -8.87 15.91
N GLU A 6 -20.27 -10.13 15.88
CA GLU A 6 -19.51 -11.22 15.26
C GLU A 6 -19.28 -10.96 13.76
N ARG A 7 -20.31 -10.52 13.01
CA ARG A 7 -20.15 -10.17 11.60
C ARG A 7 -19.30 -8.93 11.38
N ARG A 8 -19.36 -7.93 12.26
CA ARG A 8 -18.47 -6.77 12.19
C ARG A 8 -17.00 -7.17 12.37
N LYS A 9 -16.70 -8.06 13.33
CA LYS A 9 -15.34 -8.59 13.53
C LYS A 9 -14.83 -9.39 12.34
N GLU A 10 -15.68 -10.14 11.65
CA GLU A 10 -15.30 -10.83 10.41
C GLU A 10 -14.93 -9.86 9.29
N PHE A 11 -15.74 -8.81 9.08
CA PHE A 11 -15.43 -7.79 8.09
C PHE A 11 -14.14 -7.03 8.41
N VAL A 12 -13.89 -6.72 9.69
CA VAL A 12 -12.61 -6.10 10.09
C VAL A 12 -11.41 -7.01 9.76
N LYS A 13 -11.52 -8.33 9.95
CA LYS A 13 -10.45 -9.26 9.54
C LYS A 13 -10.25 -9.25 8.03
N GLN A 14 -11.33 -9.22 7.25
CA GLN A 14 -11.25 -9.17 5.79
C GLN A 14 -10.59 -7.88 5.31
N ILE A 15 -10.99 -6.72 5.83
CA ILE A 15 -10.42 -5.41 5.50
C ILE A 15 -8.90 -5.41 5.76
N LYS A 16 -8.46 -5.94 6.90
CA LYS A 16 -7.03 -6.03 7.22
C LYS A 16 -6.28 -6.93 6.23
N LYS A 17 -6.87 -8.07 5.86
CA LYS A 17 -6.27 -8.98 4.87
C LYS A 17 -6.11 -8.31 3.52
N GLU A 18 -7.17 -7.69 3.00
CA GLU A 18 -7.14 -6.96 1.72
C GLU A 18 -6.11 -5.82 1.74
N GLY A 19 -5.99 -5.14 2.87
CA GLY A 19 -4.99 -4.11 3.11
C GLY A 19 -3.55 -4.62 3.05
N GLU A 20 -3.26 -5.78 3.67
CA GLU A 20 -1.94 -6.41 3.56
C GLU A 20 -1.62 -6.84 2.12
N ASP A 21 -2.58 -7.45 1.43
CA ASP A 21 -2.45 -7.86 0.03
C ASP A 21 -2.15 -6.64 -0.88
N ALA A 22 -2.83 -5.51 -0.64
CA ALA A 22 -2.57 -4.25 -1.35
C ALA A 22 -1.15 -3.73 -1.09
N LYS A 23 -0.68 -3.72 0.16
CA LYS A 23 0.69 -3.31 0.50
C LYS A 23 1.75 -4.21 -0.16
N VAL A 24 1.49 -5.51 -0.26
CA VAL A 24 2.36 -6.44 -1.00
C VAL A 24 2.41 -6.08 -2.48
N ALA A 25 1.28 -5.80 -3.11
CA ALA A 25 1.21 -5.37 -4.51
C ALA A 25 2.01 -4.07 -4.77
N VAL A 26 1.89 -3.08 -3.88
CA VAL A 26 2.67 -1.83 -3.94
C VAL A 26 4.18 -2.12 -3.88
N ARG A 27 4.62 -2.99 -2.96
CA ARG A 27 6.03 -3.37 -2.82
C ARG A 27 6.58 -4.14 -4.03
N ASN A 28 5.76 -4.99 -4.65
CA ASN A 28 6.13 -5.69 -5.89
C ASN A 28 6.31 -4.71 -7.04
N THR A 29 5.39 -3.76 -7.21
CA THR A 29 5.48 -2.71 -8.23
C THR A 29 6.75 -1.87 -8.05
N ARG A 30 7.08 -1.50 -6.80
CA ARG A 30 8.34 -0.82 -6.48
C ARG A 30 9.55 -1.63 -6.93
N ARG A 31 9.60 -2.93 -6.62
CA ARG A 31 10.71 -3.81 -7.01
C ARG A 31 10.88 -3.80 -8.53
N ASP A 32 9.79 -3.96 -9.26
CA ASP A 32 9.82 -4.03 -10.72
C ASP A 32 10.26 -2.68 -11.32
N ALA A 33 9.81 -1.55 -10.76
CA ALA A 33 10.29 -0.21 -11.13
C ALA A 33 11.80 -0.03 -10.86
N MET A 34 12.31 -0.47 -9.70
CA MET A 34 13.73 -0.40 -9.39
C MET A 34 14.60 -1.26 -10.33
N GLU A 35 14.10 -2.44 -10.73
CA GLU A 35 14.78 -3.30 -11.71
C GLU A 35 14.84 -2.67 -13.10
N ILE A 36 13.80 -1.90 -13.50
CA ILE A 36 13.82 -1.12 -14.74
C ILE A 36 14.89 -0.03 -14.66
N LEU A 37 14.88 0.77 -13.57
CA LEU A 37 15.85 1.84 -13.37
C LEU A 37 17.30 1.34 -13.37
N LYS A 38 17.55 0.16 -12.78
CA LYS A 38 18.89 -0.44 -12.74
C LYS A 38 19.42 -0.86 -14.12
N LYS A 39 18.52 -1.18 -15.05
CA LYS A 39 18.88 -1.61 -16.42
C LYS A 39 18.97 -0.45 -17.40
N ASP A 40 18.55 0.75 -17.00
CA ASP A 40 18.61 1.94 -17.84
C ASP A 40 20.05 2.48 -17.89
N SER A 41 20.71 2.31 -19.03
CA SER A 41 22.06 2.81 -19.30
C SER A 41 22.08 4.24 -19.83
N GLY A 42 20.93 4.89 -20.00
CA GLY A 42 20.80 6.24 -20.53
C GLY A 42 20.73 7.34 -19.46
N LEU A 43 20.55 6.98 -18.19
CA LEU A 43 20.46 7.95 -17.08
C LEU A 43 21.84 8.28 -16.52
N SER A 44 22.05 9.54 -16.13
CA SER A 44 23.17 9.90 -15.27
C SER A 44 22.98 9.35 -13.86
N GLU A 45 24.05 9.25 -13.08
CA GLU A 45 23.98 8.78 -11.68
C GLU A 45 23.03 9.64 -10.83
N ASP A 46 23.08 10.97 -10.99
CA ASP A 46 22.20 11.91 -10.29
C ASP A 46 20.72 11.72 -10.67
N GLU A 47 20.45 11.50 -11.96
CA GLU A 47 19.10 11.27 -12.46
C GLU A 47 18.55 9.92 -11.96
N LEU A 48 19.35 8.87 -12.04
CA LEU A 48 19.01 7.55 -11.52
C LEU A 48 18.65 7.61 -10.04
N LYS A 49 19.48 8.30 -9.24
CA LYS A 49 19.23 8.49 -7.81
C LYS A 49 17.94 9.25 -7.56
N ARG A 50 17.68 10.34 -8.30
CA ARG A 50 16.42 11.09 -8.17
C ARG A 50 15.21 10.21 -8.47
N GLN A 51 15.27 9.41 -9.54
CA GLN A 51 14.15 8.52 -9.90
C GLN A 51 13.92 7.42 -8.86
N GLN A 52 14.99 6.83 -8.30
CA GLN A 52 14.87 5.88 -7.20
C GLN A 52 14.22 6.51 -5.96
N ASP A 53 14.62 7.74 -5.59
CA ASP A 53 14.03 8.46 -4.47
C ASP A 53 12.53 8.74 -4.69
N GLU A 54 12.12 9.12 -5.90
CA GLU A 54 10.71 9.36 -6.23
C GLU A 54 9.87 8.07 -6.20
N VAL A 55 10.41 6.96 -6.71
CA VAL A 55 9.77 5.64 -6.60
C VAL A 55 9.59 5.24 -5.14
N GLN A 56 10.60 5.48 -4.31
CA GLN A 56 10.55 5.16 -2.87
C GLN A 56 9.51 6.04 -2.15
N LYS A 57 9.52 7.36 -2.36
CA LYS A 57 8.52 8.29 -1.78
C LYS A 57 7.10 7.90 -2.17
N THR A 58 6.87 7.58 -3.44
CA THR A 58 5.56 7.17 -3.94
C THR A 58 5.11 5.86 -3.30
N THR A 59 6.03 4.90 -3.13
CA THR A 59 5.74 3.64 -2.44
C THR A 59 5.32 3.89 -0.99
N ASP A 60 6.12 4.67 -0.25
CA ASP A 60 5.88 4.94 1.17
C ASP A 60 4.57 5.70 1.40
N HIS A 61 4.27 6.66 0.52
CA HIS A 61 2.99 7.37 0.53
C HIS A 61 1.81 6.42 0.38
N ASN A 62 1.84 5.53 -0.63
CA ASN A 62 0.73 4.61 -0.88
C ASN A 62 0.57 3.55 0.23
N VAL A 63 1.68 3.08 0.82
CA VAL A 63 1.62 2.17 1.98
C VAL A 63 0.94 2.86 3.16
N ALA A 64 1.32 4.10 3.47
CA ALA A 64 0.71 4.87 4.54
C ALA A 64 -0.78 5.16 4.29
N GLU A 65 -1.16 5.42 3.03
CA GLU A 65 -2.55 5.65 2.67
C GLU A 65 -3.40 4.39 2.81
N VAL A 66 -2.87 3.22 2.42
CA VAL A 66 -3.52 1.92 2.65
C VAL A 66 -3.75 1.68 4.14
N ASP A 67 -2.75 1.92 4.99
CA ASP A 67 -2.89 1.77 6.44
C ASP A 67 -3.99 2.68 7.02
N LYS A 68 -4.04 3.95 6.59
CA LYS A 68 -5.12 4.88 7.00
C LYS A 68 -6.51 4.40 6.58
N LEU A 69 -6.65 3.88 5.35
CA LEU A 69 -7.92 3.39 4.82
C LEU A 69 -8.42 2.16 5.59
N ILE A 70 -7.51 1.22 5.92
CA ILE A 70 -7.81 0.06 6.76
C ILE A 70 -8.35 0.52 8.11
N ASP A 71 -7.64 1.45 8.77
CA ASP A 71 -8.01 1.92 10.10
C ASP A 71 -9.35 2.68 10.09
N ALA A 72 -9.53 3.57 9.13
CA ALA A 72 -10.77 4.32 8.96
C ALA A 72 -11.96 3.36 8.73
N LYS A 73 -11.81 2.39 7.81
CA LYS A 73 -12.90 1.47 7.48
C LYS A 73 -13.19 0.48 8.59
N ALA A 74 -12.16 -0.02 9.26
CA ALA A 74 -12.32 -0.91 10.41
C ALA A 74 -13.07 -0.21 11.56
N LYS A 75 -12.75 1.07 11.82
CA LYS A 75 -13.46 1.87 12.83
C LYS A 75 -14.92 2.09 12.43
N GLU A 76 -15.18 2.51 11.19
CA GLU A 76 -16.52 2.72 10.66
C GLU A 76 -17.41 1.47 10.84
N VAL A 77 -16.90 0.30 10.46
CA VAL A 77 -17.62 -0.99 10.57
C VAL A 77 -17.96 -1.35 12.02
N MET A 78 -17.12 -0.96 12.99
CA MET A 78 -17.36 -1.23 14.40
C MET A 78 -18.27 -0.20 15.09
N THR A 79 -18.41 1.00 14.53
CA THR A 79 -19.21 2.10 15.11
C THR A 79 -20.59 2.29 14.48
N LEU A 80 -20.82 1.80 13.27
CA LEU A 80 -22.15 1.68 12.65
C LEU A 80 -23.00 0.62 13.38
#